data_AF-A0A0A7FW68-F1
#
_entry.id   AF-A0A0A7FW68-F1
#
_cell.length_a   1.000
_cell.length_b   1.000
_cell.length_c   1.000
_cell.angle_alpha   90.00
_cell.angle_beta   90.00
_cell.angle_gamma   90.00
#
_symmetry.space_group_name_H-M   'P 1'
#
loop_
_entity.id
_entity.type
_entity.pdbx_description
1 polymer ?
#
loop_
_entity_poly.entity_id
_entity_poly.type
_entity_poly.pdbx_seq_one_letter_code
_entity_poly.pdbx_strand_id
1 'polypeptide(L)'
;MKRVLCIGLIGITALSFVGCSEDNKESKIESNKPTVEESNDKEKQEETNKPSEDRSEGETTEKPNDNVDKTDKTERTFKIVTKNVDYKVVNGGEVKTVGLGVAENIKKILDTVSSKYFDGNKIELKTIDTVDNKKIAVINLAGDEKYWNQKMQGSAGGQITEYTLIENVLQREYKGYWIDGVRFTLNGKQIEDNGHIPELSKTTYR
;
A
#
# COMPACT_ATOMS: atom_id res chain seq x y z
N MET A 1 -46.88 8.15 -41.30
CA MET A 1 -45.69 8.80 -40.68
C MET A 1 -46.08 10.20 -40.25
N LYS A 2 -46.20 10.44 -38.93
CA LYS A 2 -46.36 11.78 -38.36
C LYS A 2 -45.37 11.88 -37.20
N ARG A 3 -44.30 12.63 -37.42
CA ARG A 3 -43.31 12.98 -36.41
C ARG A 3 -43.87 14.18 -35.65
N VAL A 4 -44.03 14.05 -34.34
CA VAL A 4 -44.26 15.21 -33.46
C VAL A 4 -43.07 15.28 -32.51
N LEU A 5 -42.32 16.35 -32.68
CA LEU A 5 -41.11 16.73 -31.96
C LEU A 5 -41.57 17.47 -30.69
N CYS A 6 -41.31 16.93 -29.50
CA CYS A 6 -41.51 17.66 -28.24
C CYS A 6 -40.15 18.16 -27.75
N ILE A 7 -40.00 19.48 -27.83
CA ILE A 7 -38.86 20.29 -27.37
C ILE A 7 -38.92 20.36 -25.83
N GLY A 8 -37.74 20.29 -25.21
CA GLY A 8 -37.57 20.09 -23.78
C GLY A 8 -37.80 21.32 -22.89
N LEU A 9 -37.62 21.09 -21.59
CA LEU A 9 -37.50 22.09 -20.55
C LEU A 9 -36.33 21.70 -19.63
N ILE A 10 -35.22 22.41 -19.80
CA ILE A 10 -34.04 22.36 -18.95
C ILE A 10 -34.33 23.25 -17.74
N GLY A 11 -34.53 22.64 -16.57
CA GLY A 11 -34.61 23.37 -15.30
C GLY A 11 -33.21 23.64 -14.76
N ILE A 12 -32.74 24.88 -14.89
CA ILE A 12 -31.54 25.39 -14.21
C ILE A 12 -31.98 25.83 -12.82
N THR A 13 -31.63 25.08 -11.78
CA THR A 13 -31.71 25.57 -10.39
C THR A 13 -30.42 26.29 -10.04
N ALA A 14 -30.53 27.61 -9.87
CA ALA A 14 -29.44 28.48 -9.43
C ALA A 14 -29.09 28.22 -7.96
N LEU A 15 -27.81 27.95 -7.70
CA LEU A 15 -27.22 28.02 -6.37
C LEU A 15 -27.03 29.50 -5.99
N SER A 16 -27.61 29.92 -4.87
CA SER A 16 -27.27 31.20 -4.24
C SER A 16 -26.42 30.91 -2.99
N PHE A 17 -25.11 31.12 -3.13
CA PHE A 17 -24.23 31.33 -1.98
C PHE A 17 -24.38 32.79 -1.53
N VAL A 18 -24.87 33.01 -0.32
CA VAL A 18 -24.70 34.28 0.40
C VAL A 18 -23.56 34.07 1.39
N GLY A 19 -22.43 34.71 1.11
CA GLY A 19 -21.34 34.90 2.05
C GLY A 19 -21.58 36.14 2.90
N CYS A 20 -21.20 36.06 4.17
CA CYS A 20 -20.82 37.21 4.97
C CYS A 20 -19.35 37.03 5.37
N SER A 21 -18.50 37.87 4.80
CA SER A 21 -17.18 38.22 5.34
C SER A 21 -17.40 39.33 6.35
N GLU A 22 -16.75 39.24 7.51
CA GLU A 22 -16.53 40.38 8.40
C GLU A 22 -15.03 40.50 8.62
N ASP A 23 -14.51 41.69 8.33
CA ASP A 23 -13.11 42.05 8.37
C ASP A 23 -12.91 43.23 9.35
N ASN A 24 -11.81 43.15 10.10
CA ASN A 24 -11.07 44.20 10.81
C ASN A 24 -11.56 44.72 12.19
N LYS A 25 -10.76 44.47 13.23
CA LYS A 25 -9.73 45.44 13.68
C LYS A 25 -8.75 44.88 14.73
N GLU A 26 -7.49 45.23 14.52
CA GLU A 26 -6.31 45.00 15.37
C GLU A 26 -6.44 45.58 16.80
N SER A 27 -5.76 44.95 17.75
CA SER A 27 -5.07 45.66 18.83
C SER A 27 -3.60 45.23 18.89
N LYS A 28 -2.74 46.23 19.06
CA LYS A 28 -1.27 46.20 19.11
C LYS A 28 -0.83 46.36 20.58
N ILE A 29 0.47 46.11 20.85
CA ILE A 29 1.30 46.37 22.07
C ILE A 29 1.55 45.06 22.87
N GLU A 30 2.75 44.57 23.23
CA GLU A 30 4.16 45.05 23.25
C GLU A 30 5.09 43.81 23.31
N SER A 31 6.08 43.68 22.42
CA SER A 31 7.54 43.68 22.69
C SER A 31 8.02 43.27 24.09
N ASN A 32 8.71 42.12 24.19
CA ASN A 32 10.03 42.09 24.85
C ASN A 32 10.91 40.90 24.40
N LYS A 33 12.13 41.22 23.97
CA LYS A 33 13.26 40.34 23.67
C LYS A 33 14.32 40.58 24.76
N PRO A 34 15.18 39.59 25.08
CA PRO A 34 16.64 39.82 24.93
C PRO A 34 17.32 38.59 24.27
N THR A 35 18.16 38.71 23.22
CA THR A 35 19.59 39.14 23.16
C THR A 35 20.46 38.15 23.96
N VAL A 36 21.08 37.12 23.36
CA VAL A 36 22.34 37.03 22.56
C VAL A 36 23.56 37.67 23.21
N GLU A 37 24.56 36.85 23.57
CA GLU A 37 26.04 36.99 23.46
C GLU A 37 26.65 35.88 24.35
N GLU A 38 27.21 34.78 23.84
CA GLU A 38 28.52 34.59 23.18
C GLU A 38 29.72 34.99 24.05
N SER A 39 30.54 34.00 24.44
CA SER A 39 31.96 34.16 24.74
C SER A 39 32.69 32.81 24.62
N ASN A 40 33.68 32.81 23.72
CA ASN A 40 34.69 31.79 23.42
C ASN A 40 35.67 31.56 24.57
N ASP A 41 36.23 30.35 24.65
CA ASP A 41 37.65 29.99 24.35
C ASP A 41 38.00 28.61 25.00
N LYS A 42 38.44 27.60 24.22
CA LYS A 42 39.83 27.10 24.05
C LYS A 42 40.52 26.73 25.39
N GLU A 43 41.04 25.53 25.65
CA GLU A 43 42.04 24.68 24.98
C GLU A 43 42.04 23.30 25.70
N LYS A 44 42.10 22.14 25.02
CA LYS A 44 43.28 21.32 24.63
C LYS A 44 43.57 20.12 25.57
N GLN A 45 43.53 18.94 24.93
CA GLN A 45 44.23 17.65 25.12
C GLN A 45 44.88 17.32 26.49
N GLU A 46 44.64 16.09 26.97
CA GLU A 46 45.69 15.06 27.03
C GLU A 46 45.12 13.65 27.26
N GLU A 47 45.71 12.69 26.54
CA GLU A 47 45.62 11.24 26.77
C GLU A 47 46.23 10.88 28.14
N THR A 48 45.94 9.69 28.67
CA THR A 48 46.96 8.72 29.17
C THR A 48 46.31 7.50 29.84
N ASN A 49 46.48 6.34 29.20
CA ASN A 49 46.77 4.98 29.69
C ASN A 49 45.91 4.22 30.74
N LYS A 50 45.46 3.03 30.28
CA LYS A 50 45.23 1.71 30.96
C LYS A 50 46.37 1.30 31.94
N PRO A 51 46.29 0.22 32.77
CA PRO A 51 45.44 -1.01 32.74
C PRO A 51 44.82 -1.36 34.14
N SER A 52 44.01 -2.40 34.42
CA SER A 52 44.27 -3.85 34.27
C SER A 52 43.10 -4.71 34.82
N GLU A 53 42.79 -5.79 34.09
CA GLU A 53 42.46 -7.18 34.51
C GLU A 53 41.26 -7.50 35.45
N ASP A 54 40.32 -8.38 35.00
CA ASP A 54 40.47 -9.85 35.07
C ASP A 54 39.38 -10.58 34.24
N ARG A 55 39.64 -11.87 33.99
CA ARG A 55 39.26 -12.78 32.90
C ARG A 55 37.81 -13.29 32.81
N SER A 56 37.40 -13.67 31.60
CA SER A 56 37.00 -15.06 31.28
C SER A 56 36.92 -15.28 29.76
N GLU A 57 37.70 -16.27 29.31
CA GLU A 57 37.73 -16.84 27.96
C GLU A 57 36.42 -17.51 27.55
N GLY A 58 36.22 -17.61 26.23
CA GLY A 58 35.16 -18.38 25.62
C GLY A 58 35.09 -18.18 24.10
N GLU A 59 36.23 -18.29 23.41
CA GLU A 59 36.26 -18.51 21.95
C GLU A 59 35.49 -19.80 21.65
N THR A 60 34.31 -19.67 21.06
CA THR A 60 33.72 -20.77 20.28
C THR A 60 33.98 -20.45 18.82
N THR A 61 34.93 -21.19 18.28
CA THR A 61 35.17 -21.38 16.85
C THR A 61 33.87 -21.83 16.18
N GLU A 62 33.20 -20.91 15.50
CA GLU A 62 32.16 -21.28 14.54
C GLU A 62 32.84 -22.00 13.38
N LYS A 63 32.69 -23.33 13.36
CA LYS A 63 32.97 -24.14 12.17
C LYS A 63 32.18 -23.56 11.00
N PRO A 64 32.78 -23.43 9.79
CA PRO A 64 32.01 -23.15 8.60
C PRO A 64 31.05 -24.33 8.39
N ASN A 65 29.76 -24.12 8.64
CA ASN A 65 28.76 -25.07 8.23
C ASN A 65 28.62 -24.97 6.72
N ASP A 66 29.32 -25.87 6.03
CA ASP A 66 28.95 -26.34 4.69
C ASP A 66 27.53 -26.93 4.76
N ASN A 67 26.51 -26.08 4.69
CA ASN A 67 25.20 -26.50 4.21
C ASN A 67 24.98 -25.85 2.86
N VAL A 68 25.44 -26.59 1.85
CA VAL A 68 25.07 -26.46 0.45
C VAL A 68 23.57 -26.17 0.37
N ASP A 69 23.27 -25.01 -0.22
CA ASP A 69 21.99 -24.51 -0.68
C ASP A 69 21.01 -25.64 -1.05
N LYS A 70 20.15 -26.03 -0.10
CA LYS A 70 18.96 -26.83 -0.42
C LYS A 70 17.95 -25.88 -1.05
N THR A 71 18.03 -25.77 -2.37
CA THR A 71 17.03 -25.07 -3.17
C THR A 71 15.64 -25.58 -2.78
N ASP A 72 14.76 -24.70 -2.29
CA ASP A 72 13.35 -25.04 -2.04
C ASP A 72 12.76 -25.56 -3.36
N LYS A 73 12.19 -26.77 -3.35
CA LYS A 73 11.54 -27.39 -4.52
C LYS A 73 10.04 -27.54 -4.32
N THR A 74 9.48 -26.87 -3.31
CA THR A 74 8.06 -26.94 -3.00
C THR A 74 7.25 -26.31 -4.12
N GLU A 75 6.40 -27.11 -4.76
CA GLU A 75 5.42 -26.63 -5.72
C GLU A 75 4.24 -25.97 -5.00
N ARG A 76 3.80 -24.82 -5.50
CA ARG A 76 2.65 -24.08 -4.97
C ARG A 76 1.76 -23.65 -6.12
N THR A 77 0.45 -23.77 -5.92
CA THR A 77 -0.59 -23.36 -6.87
C THR A 77 -1.47 -22.32 -6.21
N PHE A 78 -1.60 -21.17 -6.84
CA PHE A 78 -2.40 -20.04 -6.39
C PHE A 78 -3.58 -19.82 -7.35
N LYS A 79 -4.80 -19.75 -6.81
CA LYS A 79 -5.97 -19.48 -7.64
C LYS A 79 -6.02 -18.00 -7.97
N ILE A 80 -6.40 -17.70 -9.20
CA ILE A 80 -6.71 -16.35 -9.64
C ILE A 80 -8.23 -16.21 -9.69
N VAL A 81 -8.78 -15.20 -9.01
CA VAL A 81 -10.24 -15.01 -8.90
C VAL A 81 -10.66 -13.58 -9.22
N THR A 82 -11.90 -13.42 -9.68
CA THR A 82 -12.53 -12.11 -9.89
C THR A 82 -14.04 -12.24 -9.71
N LYS A 83 -14.78 -11.13 -9.85
CA LYS A 83 -16.24 -11.13 -9.95
C LYS A 83 -16.70 -10.80 -11.36
N ASN A 84 -17.78 -11.43 -11.80
CA ASN A 84 -18.49 -11.02 -13.02
C ASN A 84 -19.47 -9.86 -12.73
N VAL A 85 -20.20 -9.40 -13.75
CA VAL A 85 -21.19 -8.31 -13.63
C VAL A 85 -22.38 -8.65 -12.71
N ASP A 86 -22.63 -9.93 -12.45
CA ASP A 86 -23.64 -10.41 -11.47
C ASP A 86 -23.05 -10.57 -10.06
N TYR A 87 -21.84 -10.07 -9.83
CA TYR A 87 -21.08 -10.19 -8.57
C TYR A 87 -20.74 -11.63 -8.13
N LYS A 88 -20.87 -12.60 -9.03
CA LYS A 88 -20.48 -13.99 -8.77
C LYS A 88 -18.97 -14.13 -8.92
N VAL A 89 -18.37 -14.84 -7.97
CA VAL A 89 -16.95 -15.19 -8.04
C VAL A 89 -16.72 -16.15 -9.18
N VAL A 90 -15.75 -15.85 -10.03
CA VAL A 90 -15.35 -16.68 -11.17
C VAL A 90 -13.86 -16.99 -11.10
N ASN A 91 -13.50 -18.20 -11.53
CA ASN A 91 -12.12 -18.64 -11.60
C ASN A 91 -11.44 -18.03 -12.84
N GLY A 92 -10.37 -17.29 -12.60
CA GLY A 92 -9.50 -16.65 -13.58
C GLY A 92 -8.31 -17.51 -14.04
N GLY A 93 -8.15 -18.71 -13.50
CA GLY A 93 -7.04 -19.62 -13.73
C GLY A 93 -6.14 -19.77 -12.51
N GLU A 94 -4.91 -20.21 -12.73
CA GLU A 94 -3.96 -20.51 -11.65
C GLU A 94 -2.57 -19.99 -11.98
N VAL A 95 -1.79 -19.69 -10.93
CA VAL A 95 -0.36 -19.42 -10.98
C VAL A 95 0.37 -20.53 -10.26
N LYS A 96 1.27 -21.23 -10.97
CA LYS A 96 2.10 -22.30 -10.41
C LYS A 96 3.53 -21.82 -10.24
N THR A 97 4.13 -22.16 -9.10
CA THR A 97 5.47 -21.73 -8.72
C THR A 97 6.22 -22.87 -8.03
N VAL A 98 7.55 -22.82 -8.09
CA VAL A 98 8.41 -23.82 -7.44
C VAL A 98 9.52 -23.06 -6.72
N GLY A 99 9.69 -23.35 -5.42
CA GLY A 99 10.85 -22.85 -4.68
C GLY A 99 10.88 -21.36 -4.37
N LEU A 100 9.77 -20.66 -4.58
CA LEU A 100 9.68 -19.22 -4.39
C LEU A 100 9.19 -18.86 -2.98
N GLY A 101 9.77 -17.80 -2.43
CA GLY A 101 9.29 -17.14 -1.23
C GLY A 101 7.94 -16.43 -1.42
N VAL A 102 7.33 -16.01 -0.32
CA VAL A 102 6.01 -15.35 -0.32
C VAL A 102 6.02 -14.10 -1.20
N ALA A 103 7.05 -13.26 -1.11
CA ALA A 103 7.15 -12.02 -1.88
C ALA A 103 7.22 -12.28 -3.39
N GLU A 104 8.02 -13.24 -3.82
CA GLU A 104 8.18 -13.63 -5.22
C GLU A 104 6.90 -14.25 -5.78
N ASN A 105 6.20 -15.05 -4.96
CA ASN A 105 4.90 -15.60 -5.32
C ASN A 105 3.84 -14.50 -5.49
N ILE A 106 3.77 -13.54 -4.57
CA ILE A 106 2.87 -12.38 -4.69
C ILE A 106 3.17 -11.62 -5.98
N LYS A 107 4.45 -11.32 -6.29
CA LYS A 107 4.81 -10.63 -7.54
C LYS A 107 4.29 -11.37 -8.78
N LYS A 108 4.46 -12.69 -8.86
CA LYS A 108 3.92 -13.49 -9.98
C LYS A 108 2.39 -13.46 -10.06
N ILE A 109 1.71 -13.46 -8.92
CA ILE A 109 0.26 -13.31 -8.87
C ILE A 109 -0.15 -11.93 -9.39
N LEU A 110 0.51 -10.86 -8.93
CA LEU A 110 0.24 -9.49 -9.35
C LEU A 110 0.47 -9.29 -10.85
N ASP A 111 1.55 -9.85 -11.42
CA ASP A 111 1.83 -9.80 -12.86
C ASP A 111 0.69 -10.48 -13.67
N THR A 112 0.21 -11.61 -13.17
CA THR A 112 -0.90 -12.35 -13.80
C THR A 112 -2.22 -11.58 -13.71
N VAL A 113 -2.53 -11.02 -12.53
CA VAL A 113 -3.73 -10.20 -12.29
C VAL A 113 -3.71 -8.94 -13.14
N SER A 114 -2.57 -8.24 -13.18
CA SER A 114 -2.33 -7.06 -14.02
C SER A 114 -2.64 -7.36 -15.49
N SER A 115 -2.04 -8.42 -16.01
CA SER A 115 -2.18 -8.81 -17.41
C SER A 115 -3.61 -9.20 -17.79
N LYS A 116 -4.34 -9.87 -16.88
CA LYS A 116 -5.68 -10.40 -17.17
C LYS A 116 -6.81 -9.41 -16.96
N TYR A 117 -6.72 -8.56 -15.95
CA TYR A 117 -7.86 -7.73 -15.49
C TYR A 117 -7.59 -6.24 -15.57
N PHE A 118 -6.32 -5.86 -15.70
CA PHE A 118 -5.92 -4.47 -15.64
C PHE A 118 -5.08 -4.01 -16.85
N ASP A 119 -5.25 -4.66 -17.99
CA ASP A 119 -4.67 -4.22 -19.26
C ASP A 119 -3.13 -4.08 -19.19
N GLY A 120 -2.48 -4.86 -18.33
CA GLY A 120 -1.04 -4.80 -18.08
C GLY A 120 -0.58 -3.59 -17.25
N ASN A 121 -1.49 -2.81 -16.67
CA ASN A 121 -1.13 -1.71 -15.78
C ASN A 121 -0.42 -2.22 -14.53
N LYS A 122 0.63 -1.50 -14.13
CA LYS A 122 1.60 -1.99 -13.15
C LYS A 122 1.01 -2.07 -11.74
N ILE A 123 1.09 -3.26 -11.15
CA ILE A 123 0.69 -3.53 -9.75
C ILE A 123 1.92 -4.07 -9.02
N GLU A 124 2.46 -3.30 -8.07
CA GLU A 124 3.76 -3.59 -7.47
C GLU A 124 3.63 -3.99 -6.01
N LEU A 125 4.26 -5.08 -5.61
CA LEU A 125 4.59 -5.31 -4.20
C LEU A 125 5.72 -4.35 -3.80
N LYS A 126 5.43 -3.37 -2.94
CA LYS A 126 6.45 -2.43 -2.41
C LYS A 126 7.21 -3.06 -1.26
N THR A 127 6.50 -3.48 -0.22
CA THR A 127 7.07 -4.06 1.01
C THR A 127 6.14 -5.10 1.59
N ILE A 128 6.67 -5.92 2.50
CA ILE A 128 5.87 -6.71 3.44
C ILE A 128 6.27 -6.24 4.84
N ASP A 129 5.44 -5.41 5.44
CA ASP A 129 5.69 -4.81 6.73
C ASP A 129 5.27 -5.78 7.85
N THR A 130 5.79 -5.56 9.07
CA THR A 130 5.32 -6.27 10.26
C THR A 130 4.69 -5.26 11.22
N VAL A 131 3.40 -5.40 11.46
CA VAL A 131 2.62 -4.54 12.35
C VAL A 131 1.88 -5.44 13.32
N ASP A 132 2.07 -5.26 14.63
CA ASP A 132 1.46 -6.09 15.68
C ASP A 132 1.62 -7.60 15.43
N ASN A 133 2.84 -8.01 15.09
CA ASN A 133 3.22 -9.38 14.71
C ASN A 133 2.51 -9.96 13.48
N LYS A 134 1.81 -9.14 12.69
CA LYS A 134 1.16 -9.52 11.43
C LYS A 134 1.97 -9.02 10.23
N LYS A 135 2.12 -9.87 9.21
CA LYS A 135 2.77 -9.56 7.94
C LYS A 135 1.78 -8.91 6.97
N ILE A 136 2.00 -7.64 6.63
CA ILE A 136 1.10 -6.85 5.78
C ILE A 136 1.80 -6.51 4.46
N ALA A 137 1.27 -7.00 3.34
CA ALA A 137 1.77 -6.61 2.02
C ALA A 137 1.28 -5.20 1.65
N VAL A 138 2.21 -4.32 1.27
CA VAL A 138 1.89 -3.00 0.74
C VAL A 138 1.98 -3.05 -0.78
N ILE A 139 0.83 -2.93 -1.44
CA ILE A 139 0.70 -2.99 -2.89
C ILE A 139 0.50 -1.57 -3.45
N ASN A 140 1.25 -1.23 -4.49
CA ASN A 140 1.12 0.04 -5.19
C ASN A 140 0.53 -0.16 -6.58
N LEU A 141 -0.60 0.48 -6.81
CA LEU A 141 -1.20 0.66 -8.12
C LEU A 141 -0.45 1.83 -8.78
N ALA A 142 0.43 1.53 -9.72
CA ALA A 142 1.28 2.53 -10.36
C ALA A 142 0.72 2.89 -11.74
N GLY A 143 1.03 4.10 -12.21
CA GLY A 143 0.74 4.56 -13.57
C GLY A 143 -0.38 5.59 -13.61
N ASP A 144 -1.25 5.46 -14.61
CA ASP A 144 -2.28 6.46 -14.90
C ASP A 144 -3.39 6.45 -13.83
N GLU A 145 -3.49 7.53 -13.06
CA GLU A 145 -4.53 7.70 -12.04
C GLU A 145 -5.92 7.71 -12.67
N LYS A 146 -6.09 8.25 -13.88
CA LYS A 146 -7.38 8.28 -14.55
C LYS A 146 -7.87 6.87 -14.84
N TYR A 147 -6.98 5.99 -15.30
CA TYR A 147 -7.29 4.59 -15.53
C TYR A 147 -7.75 3.89 -14.24
N TRP A 148 -6.99 4.02 -13.15
CA TRP A 148 -7.35 3.40 -11.87
C TRP A 148 -8.66 3.96 -11.31
N ASN A 149 -8.84 5.28 -11.37
CA ASN A 149 -10.08 5.94 -10.96
C ASN A 149 -11.28 5.42 -11.76
N GLN A 150 -11.13 5.21 -13.08
CA GLN A 150 -12.20 4.63 -13.90
C GLN A 150 -12.53 3.19 -13.52
N LYS A 151 -11.53 2.35 -13.22
CA LYS A 151 -11.76 0.95 -12.78
C LYS A 151 -12.44 0.89 -11.41
N MET A 152 -12.16 1.85 -10.54
CA MET A 152 -12.71 1.94 -9.18
C MET A 152 -14.03 2.72 -9.09
N GLN A 153 -14.49 3.31 -10.19
CA GLN A 153 -15.70 4.14 -10.19
C GLN A 153 -16.98 3.29 -10.23
N GLY A 154 -17.99 3.75 -9.48
CA GLY A 154 -19.33 3.16 -9.46
C GLY A 154 -19.37 1.83 -8.70
N SER A 155 -20.57 1.41 -8.28
CA SER A 155 -20.74 0.24 -7.42
C SER A 155 -20.18 -1.05 -8.04
N ALA A 156 -20.46 -1.29 -9.32
CA ALA A 156 -20.00 -2.50 -10.01
C ALA A 156 -18.48 -2.49 -10.23
N GLY A 157 -17.93 -1.40 -10.78
CA GLY A 157 -16.51 -1.26 -11.06
C GLY A 157 -15.66 -1.34 -9.79
N GLY A 158 -16.03 -0.55 -8.77
CA GLY A 158 -15.37 -0.54 -7.47
C GLY A 158 -15.35 -1.92 -6.82
N GLN A 159 -16.51 -2.56 -6.68
CA GLN A 159 -16.61 -3.85 -5.99
C GLN A 159 -15.88 -4.98 -6.73
N ILE A 160 -15.91 -5.00 -8.06
CA ILE A 160 -15.17 -5.99 -8.84
C ILE A 160 -13.67 -5.74 -8.69
N THR A 161 -13.21 -4.51 -8.93
CA THR A 161 -11.78 -4.13 -8.84
C THR A 161 -11.20 -4.44 -7.47
N GLU A 162 -11.89 -4.04 -6.40
CA GLU A 162 -11.49 -4.28 -5.02
C GLU A 162 -11.36 -5.78 -4.73
N TYR A 163 -12.37 -6.57 -5.09
CA TYR A 163 -12.34 -8.02 -4.88
C TYR A 163 -11.18 -8.67 -5.64
N THR A 164 -10.98 -8.31 -6.91
CA THR A 164 -9.89 -8.85 -7.74
C THR A 164 -8.52 -8.50 -7.15
N LEU A 165 -8.31 -7.28 -6.67
CA LEU A 165 -7.02 -6.90 -6.11
C LEU A 165 -6.75 -7.61 -4.77
N ILE A 166 -7.72 -7.59 -3.86
CA ILE A 166 -7.56 -8.10 -2.50
C ILE A 166 -7.43 -9.61 -2.46
N GLU A 167 -8.38 -10.34 -3.05
CA GLU A 167 -8.47 -11.80 -2.88
C GLU A 167 -7.30 -12.53 -3.54
N ASN A 168 -6.79 -11.98 -4.65
CA ASN A 168 -5.62 -12.56 -5.30
C ASN A 168 -4.35 -12.36 -4.48
N VAL A 169 -4.19 -11.26 -3.73
CA VAL A 169 -3.02 -11.08 -2.86
C VAL A 169 -3.16 -11.91 -1.58
N LEU A 170 -4.34 -11.91 -0.97
CA LEU A 170 -4.56 -12.62 0.30
C LEU A 170 -4.59 -14.14 0.16
N GLN A 171 -4.95 -14.67 -1.02
CA GLN A 171 -5.02 -16.11 -1.27
C GLN A 171 -5.70 -16.86 -0.11
N ARG A 172 -6.92 -16.44 0.28
CA ARG A 172 -7.56 -16.89 1.54
C ARG A 172 -7.67 -18.41 1.68
N GLU A 173 -7.81 -19.13 0.58
CA GLU A 173 -7.89 -20.58 0.56
C GLU A 173 -6.53 -21.30 0.74
N TYR A 174 -5.39 -20.63 0.50
CA TYR A 174 -4.05 -21.24 0.50
C TYR A 174 -3.53 -21.58 1.90
N LYS A 175 -3.54 -22.84 2.32
CA LYS A 175 -3.27 -23.22 3.72
C LYS A 175 -1.80 -23.13 4.17
N GLY A 176 -0.86 -22.79 3.28
CA GLY A 176 0.55 -22.63 3.62
C GLY A 176 0.85 -21.28 4.31
N TYR A 177 2.11 -21.13 4.75
CA TYR A 177 2.61 -19.85 5.28
C TYR A 177 2.42 -18.73 4.26
N TRP A 178 1.83 -17.62 4.69
CA TRP A 178 1.46 -16.49 3.83
C TRP A 178 1.43 -15.19 4.63
N ILE A 179 1.10 -14.08 3.97
CA ILE A 179 0.79 -12.80 4.63
C ILE A 179 -0.54 -12.84 5.37
N ASP A 180 -0.67 -11.98 6.38
CA ASP A 180 -1.86 -11.83 7.20
C ASP A 180 -2.81 -10.73 6.69
N GLY A 181 -2.30 -9.79 5.90
CA GLY A 181 -3.11 -8.70 5.37
C GLY A 181 -2.48 -7.96 4.20
N VAL A 182 -3.26 -7.09 3.58
CA VAL A 182 -2.86 -6.28 2.43
C VAL A 182 -3.37 -4.85 2.58
N ARG A 183 -2.58 -3.88 2.14
CA ARG A 183 -2.97 -2.47 1.99
C ARG A 183 -2.59 -1.98 0.60
N PHE A 184 -3.42 -1.14 0.01
CA PHE A 184 -3.19 -0.56 -1.32
C PHE A 184 -2.81 0.92 -1.26
N THR A 185 -2.03 1.34 -2.24
CA THR A 185 -1.67 2.74 -2.51
C THR A 185 -1.84 3.01 -3.99
N LEU A 186 -2.11 4.26 -4.36
CA LEU A 186 -2.13 4.74 -5.74
C LEU A 186 -0.99 5.72 -5.93
N ASN A 187 -0.03 5.37 -6.80
CA ASN A 187 1.19 6.15 -7.02
C ASN A 187 1.92 6.54 -5.71
N GLY A 188 1.97 5.59 -4.76
CA GLY A 188 2.61 5.76 -3.46
C GLY A 188 1.79 6.54 -2.44
N LYS A 189 0.61 7.05 -2.80
CA LYS A 189 -0.30 7.76 -1.89
C LYS A 189 -1.36 6.80 -1.35
N GLN A 190 -1.85 7.08 -0.15
CA GLN A 190 -2.99 6.36 0.41
C GLN A 190 -4.22 6.56 -0.49
N ILE A 191 -4.96 5.47 -0.72
CA ILE A 191 -6.24 5.53 -1.41
C ILE A 191 -7.29 5.99 -0.40
N GLU A 192 -8.06 7.01 -0.75
CA GLU A 192 -9.17 7.50 0.06
C GLU A 192 -10.44 6.71 -0.22
N ASP A 193 -11.27 6.52 0.80
CA ASP A 193 -12.60 5.94 0.60
C ASP A 193 -13.50 6.95 -0.13
N ASN A 194 -14.03 6.53 -1.28
CA ASN A 194 -14.97 7.31 -2.09
C ASN A 194 -16.38 6.70 -2.11
N GLY A 195 -16.66 5.73 -1.22
CA GLY A 195 -17.93 5.01 -1.11
C GLY A 195 -18.10 3.84 -2.08
N HIS A 196 -17.13 3.59 -2.97
CA HIS A 196 -17.18 2.48 -3.93
C HIS A 196 -16.10 1.42 -3.70
N ILE A 197 -15.03 1.78 -2.99
CA ILE A 197 -13.86 0.92 -2.72
C ILE A 197 -13.40 1.02 -1.26
N PRO A 198 -14.30 0.80 -0.28
CA PRO A 198 -13.99 1.01 1.13
C PRO A 198 -12.86 0.12 1.65
N GLU A 199 -12.64 -1.07 1.09
CA GLU A 199 -11.57 -1.97 1.51
C GLU A 199 -10.21 -1.57 0.95
N LEU A 200 -10.14 -0.94 -0.23
CA LEU A 200 -8.87 -0.42 -0.76
C LEU A 200 -8.30 0.75 0.05
N SER A 201 -9.15 1.46 0.81
CA SER A 201 -8.75 2.61 1.65
C SER A 201 -8.08 2.23 2.97
N LYS A 202 -8.12 0.95 3.35
CA LYS A 202 -7.67 0.44 4.65
C LYS A 202 -6.82 -0.83 4.48
N THR A 203 -6.42 -1.41 5.61
CA THR A 203 -5.78 -2.74 5.61
C THR A 203 -6.85 -3.81 5.70
N THR A 204 -6.86 -4.75 4.75
CA THR A 204 -7.75 -5.91 4.76
C THR A 204 -6.97 -7.14 5.17
N TYR A 205 -7.48 -7.87 6.16
CA TYR A 205 -6.84 -9.06 6.70
C TYR A 205 -7.39 -10.33 6.06
N ARG A 206 -6.54 -11.35 6.02
CA ARG A 206 -6.81 -12.70 5.55
C ARG A 206 -7.77 -13.46 6.48
#